data_AF-J6GVF1-F1
#
_entry.id   AF-J6GVF1-F1
#
_cell.length_a   1.000
_cell.length_b   1.000
_cell.length_c   1.000
_cell.angle_alpha   90.00
_cell.angle_beta   90.00
_cell.angle_gamma   90.00
#
_symmetry.space_group_name_H-M   'P 1'
#
loop_
_entity.id
_entity.type
_entity.pdbx_description
1 polymer ?
#
loop_
_entity_poly.entity_id
_entity_poly.type
_entity_poly.pdbx_seq_one_letter_code
_entity_poly.pdbx_strand_id
1 'polypeptide(L)'
;MRNYLYIILFLLLGTSSIAAQEPVTTINGHTFHVGDSLTIGLPYQPEEQYQNEPSKRYKTIRHPSWEDREIPAFTRGKLKWSIPTPKRNIFGNLIAQDTVYFLSLPKYPKDSLVVELARAIQKGEIITDPIEHTPLHPEAVELLPADYVPALIKAGYMTYSDVALKAYAQSLGDSESSPTSNPFEYQRQRANLLEKLKEAVEKFDLNRTYYARHQFTTEGYDFTRFGYPYGELYGSTLPYLSTPGNNKVSLYLTTQQRITFISVPAERAEIYEKRSGTLGNNAHTLYARVYFRLLPAESYTENDSHVYRTNINLLGLDAYEYPHCAYYHLGSGKAE
;
A
#
# COMPACT_ATOMS: atom_id res chain seq x y z
N MET A 1 -33.63 -49.33 -33.83
CA MET A 1 -33.91 -47.98 -33.29
C MET A 1 -33.54 -47.78 -31.81
N ARG A 2 -33.20 -48.82 -31.03
CA ARG A 2 -32.85 -48.67 -29.59
C ARG A 2 -31.44 -48.10 -29.34
N ASN A 3 -30.48 -48.34 -30.24
CA ASN A 3 -29.08 -47.93 -30.05
C ASN A 3 -28.79 -46.45 -30.40
N TYR A 4 -29.58 -45.84 -31.28
CA TYR A 4 -29.44 -44.40 -31.59
C TYR A 4 -29.95 -43.51 -30.45
N LEU A 5 -30.89 -44.01 -29.65
CA LEU A 5 -31.45 -43.27 -28.52
C LEU A 5 -30.42 -43.09 -27.40
N TYR A 6 -29.55 -44.08 -27.18
CA TYR A 6 -28.45 -43.98 -26.21
C TYR A 6 -27.32 -43.08 -26.70
N ILE A 7 -27.01 -43.06 -28.01
CA ILE A 7 -25.99 -42.17 -28.57
C ILE A 7 -26.46 -40.71 -28.50
N ILE A 8 -27.75 -40.45 -28.75
CA ILE A 8 -28.35 -39.12 -28.60
C ILE A 8 -28.41 -38.72 -27.11
N LEU A 9 -28.72 -39.66 -26.20
CA LEU A 9 -28.64 -39.40 -24.75
C LEU A 9 -27.20 -39.09 -24.31
N PHE A 10 -26.21 -39.80 -24.85
CA PHE A 10 -24.78 -39.60 -24.53
C PHE A 10 -24.24 -38.30 -25.12
N LEU A 11 -24.74 -37.87 -26.28
CA LEU A 11 -24.47 -36.55 -26.85
C LEU A 11 -25.15 -35.44 -26.04
N LEU A 12 -26.40 -35.62 -25.59
CA LEU A 12 -27.12 -34.65 -24.75
C LEU A 12 -26.55 -34.55 -23.31
N LEU A 13 -26.05 -35.66 -22.76
CA LEU A 13 -25.34 -35.73 -21.47
C LEU A 13 -23.84 -35.37 -21.60
N GLY A 14 -23.27 -35.41 -22.80
CA GLY A 14 -21.93 -34.90 -23.09
C GLY A 14 -21.91 -33.39 -23.34
N THR A 15 -23.06 -32.81 -23.65
CA THR A 15 -23.29 -31.36 -23.75
C THR A 15 -23.94 -30.77 -22.51
N SER A 16 -24.07 -31.51 -21.40
CA SER A 16 -24.52 -30.93 -20.14
C SER A 16 -23.43 -30.03 -19.58
N SER A 17 -23.48 -28.79 -20.05
CA SER A 17 -23.15 -27.59 -19.31
C SER A 17 -21.77 -27.66 -18.65
N ILE A 18 -20.72 -27.32 -19.42
CA ILE A 18 -19.83 -26.28 -18.89
C ILE A 18 -20.79 -25.11 -18.68
N ALA A 19 -21.40 -25.03 -17.50
CA ALA A 19 -22.23 -23.91 -17.15
C ALA A 19 -21.35 -22.70 -17.42
N ALA A 20 -21.73 -21.90 -18.41
CA ALA A 20 -21.19 -20.56 -18.54
C ALA A 20 -21.57 -19.89 -17.23
N GLN A 21 -20.68 -19.98 -16.24
CA GLN A 21 -20.89 -19.36 -14.95
C GLN A 21 -21.16 -17.90 -15.26
N GLU A 22 -22.25 -17.37 -14.69
CA GLU A 22 -22.69 -16.04 -15.02
C GLU A 22 -21.53 -15.06 -14.82
N PRO A 23 -21.32 -14.16 -15.78
CA PRO A 23 -20.28 -13.17 -15.67
C PRO A 23 -20.55 -12.31 -14.44
N VAL A 24 -19.48 -11.90 -13.75
CA VAL A 24 -19.63 -11.07 -12.56
C VAL A 24 -19.22 -9.65 -12.86
N THR A 25 -20.24 -8.81 -12.84
CA THR A 25 -20.11 -7.36 -12.82
C THR A 25 -19.68 -6.96 -11.42
N THR A 26 -18.49 -6.40 -11.33
CA THR A 26 -17.96 -5.85 -10.09
C THR A 26 -18.52 -4.45 -9.85
N ILE A 27 -18.33 -3.92 -8.65
CA ILE A 27 -18.79 -2.58 -8.24
C ILE A 27 -18.32 -1.45 -9.17
N ASN A 28 -17.28 -1.71 -9.98
CA ASN A 28 -16.69 -0.76 -10.92
C ASN A 28 -17.24 -0.90 -12.35
N GLY A 29 -18.25 -1.75 -12.58
CA GLY A 29 -18.79 -2.03 -13.92
C GLY A 29 -17.96 -3.01 -14.76
N HIS A 30 -16.76 -3.41 -14.29
CA HIS A 30 -15.99 -4.46 -14.95
C HIS A 30 -16.67 -5.81 -14.80
N THR A 31 -16.85 -6.48 -15.93
CA THR A 31 -17.51 -7.77 -16.03
C THR A 31 -16.46 -8.84 -16.27
N PHE A 32 -16.29 -9.77 -15.32
CA PHE A 32 -15.32 -10.86 -15.41
C PHE A 32 -15.98 -12.18 -15.79
N HIS A 33 -15.33 -12.90 -16.68
CA HIS A 33 -15.72 -14.22 -17.17
C HIS A 33 -14.74 -15.28 -16.70
N VAL A 34 -15.25 -16.50 -16.51
CA VAL A 34 -14.39 -17.66 -16.35
C VAL A 34 -13.48 -17.79 -17.58
N GLY A 35 -12.18 -17.94 -17.33
CA GLY A 35 -11.13 -17.94 -18.34
C GLY A 35 -10.32 -16.64 -18.38
N ASP A 36 -10.85 -15.54 -17.83
CA ASP A 36 -10.16 -14.25 -17.82
C ASP A 36 -8.84 -14.31 -17.06
N SER A 37 -7.88 -13.52 -17.52
CA SER A 37 -6.58 -13.37 -16.88
C SER A 37 -6.62 -12.18 -15.93
N LEU A 38 -6.49 -12.43 -14.63
CA LEU A 38 -6.42 -11.40 -13.59
C LEU A 38 -4.98 -11.19 -13.16
N THR A 39 -4.60 -9.93 -12.92
CA THR A 39 -3.27 -9.59 -12.40
C THR A 39 -3.35 -9.40 -10.88
N ILE A 40 -2.55 -10.16 -10.15
CA ILE A 40 -2.43 -10.00 -8.69
C ILE A 40 -1.66 -8.71 -8.40
N GLY A 41 -2.22 -7.86 -7.53
CA GLY A 41 -1.59 -6.63 -7.06
C GLY A 41 -0.68 -6.84 -5.86
N LEU A 42 -0.41 -5.77 -5.13
CA LEU A 42 0.26 -5.82 -3.83
C LEU A 42 -0.76 -6.08 -2.71
N PRO A 43 -0.33 -6.73 -1.61
CA PRO A 43 -1.18 -6.96 -0.44
C PRO A 43 -1.66 -5.64 0.19
N TYR A 44 -2.90 -5.62 0.66
CA TYR A 44 -3.47 -4.45 1.32
C TYR A 44 -2.81 -4.21 2.69
N GLN A 45 -2.40 -2.96 2.95
CA GLN A 45 -1.81 -2.52 4.21
C GLN A 45 -2.82 -1.65 4.98
N PRO A 46 -3.37 -2.12 6.12
CA PRO A 46 -4.26 -1.30 6.93
C PRO A 46 -3.52 -0.12 7.59
N GLU A 47 -4.30 0.92 7.90
CA GLU A 47 -3.88 2.31 8.18
C GLU A 47 -3.18 2.54 9.52
N GLU A 48 -3.20 1.58 10.46
CA GLU A 48 -2.79 1.86 11.83
C GLU A 48 -1.85 0.78 12.37
N GLN A 49 -0.76 1.24 12.98
CA GLN A 49 0.27 0.51 13.73
C GLN A 49 1.49 -0.10 13.01
N TYR A 50 1.51 -0.25 11.69
CA TYR A 50 2.69 -0.82 11.00
C TYR A 50 3.09 -0.01 9.76
N GLN A 51 3.42 1.26 9.95
CA GLN A 51 4.13 2.04 8.91
C GLN A 51 5.49 1.44 8.53
N ASN A 52 5.98 0.45 9.28
CA ASN A 52 7.37 0.02 9.24
C ASN A 52 7.59 -1.38 8.63
N GLU A 53 6.52 -2.12 8.30
CA GLU A 53 6.64 -3.38 7.56
C GLU A 53 5.54 -3.51 6.51
N PRO A 54 5.87 -3.73 5.23
CA PRO A 54 4.86 -4.05 4.25
C PRO A 54 4.18 -5.37 4.64
N SER A 55 2.85 -5.34 4.87
CA SER A 55 2.08 -6.57 5.09
C SER A 55 2.40 -7.55 3.97
N LYS A 56 3.05 -8.67 4.27
CA LYS A 56 3.36 -9.72 3.29
C LYS A 56 2.13 -10.59 2.96
N ARG A 57 1.02 -10.38 3.67
CA ARG A 57 -0.17 -11.23 3.58
C ARG A 57 -1.33 -10.50 2.93
N TYR A 58 -1.87 -11.11 1.88
CA TYR A 58 -3.11 -10.71 1.26
C TYR A 58 -4.28 -10.97 2.21
N LYS A 59 -5.27 -10.07 2.21
CA LYS A 59 -6.47 -10.20 3.05
C LYS A 59 -7.56 -11.01 2.36
N THR A 60 -7.63 -10.90 1.03
CA THR A 60 -8.72 -11.42 0.18
C THR A 60 -8.29 -12.52 -0.78
N ILE A 61 -6.98 -12.76 -0.90
CA ILE A 61 -6.38 -13.82 -1.71
C ILE A 61 -5.68 -14.82 -0.79
N ARG A 62 -5.99 -16.12 -0.88
CA ARG A 62 -5.46 -17.15 0.02
C ARG A 62 -5.23 -18.49 -0.68
N HIS A 63 -4.33 -19.29 -0.13
CA HIS A 63 -4.21 -20.71 -0.52
C HIS A 63 -5.32 -21.57 0.13
N PRO A 64 -5.89 -22.56 -0.58
CA PRO A 64 -6.94 -23.44 -0.03
C PRO A 64 -6.47 -24.29 1.14
N SER A 65 -5.18 -24.63 1.17
CA SER A 65 -4.57 -25.45 2.23
C SER A 65 -4.34 -24.69 3.53
N TRP A 66 -4.59 -23.37 3.56
CA TRP A 66 -4.25 -22.48 4.68
C TRP A 66 -2.77 -22.50 5.09
N GLU A 67 -1.91 -23.12 4.29
CA GLU A 67 -0.46 -23.04 4.44
C GLU A 67 0.03 -21.65 4.05
N ASP A 68 0.98 -21.12 4.83
CA ASP A 68 1.66 -19.85 4.56
C ASP A 68 2.60 -20.00 3.34
N ARG A 69 2.01 -20.04 2.14
CA ARG A 69 2.74 -19.98 0.87
C ARG A 69 2.72 -18.56 0.33
N GLU A 70 3.84 -18.15 -0.26
CA GLU A 70 3.99 -16.83 -0.85
C GLU A 70 3.14 -16.71 -2.13
N ILE A 71 2.33 -15.65 -2.19
CA ILE A 71 1.54 -15.28 -3.37
C ILE A 71 2.32 -14.21 -4.13
N PRO A 72 2.84 -14.51 -5.34
CA PRO A 72 3.67 -13.56 -6.07
C PRO A 72 2.84 -12.39 -6.62
N ALA A 73 3.24 -11.16 -6.27
CA ALA A 73 2.65 -9.95 -6.83
C ALA A 73 2.93 -9.83 -8.34
N PHE A 74 2.09 -9.08 -9.05
CA PHE A 74 2.15 -8.81 -10.50
C PHE A 74 2.09 -10.07 -11.39
N THR A 75 1.73 -11.20 -10.81
CA THR A 75 1.54 -12.45 -11.56
C THR A 75 0.13 -12.51 -12.12
N ARG A 76 0.02 -12.96 -13.38
CA ARG A 76 -1.26 -13.22 -14.02
C ARG A 76 -1.75 -14.62 -13.68
N GLY A 77 -2.98 -14.71 -13.17
CA GLY A 77 -3.67 -15.98 -12.96
C GLY A 77 -4.92 -16.08 -13.83
N LYS A 78 -5.34 -17.31 -14.15
CA LYS A 78 -6.59 -17.56 -14.88
C LYS A 78 -7.73 -17.81 -13.91
N LEU A 79 -8.85 -17.12 -14.12
CA LEU A 79 -10.10 -17.34 -13.39
C LEU A 79 -10.69 -18.68 -13.82
N LYS A 80 -10.66 -19.70 -12.96
CA LYS A 80 -11.06 -21.06 -13.36
C LYS A 80 -12.54 -21.36 -13.13
N TRP A 81 -13.05 -21.01 -11.96
CA TRP A 81 -14.42 -21.28 -11.56
C TRP A 81 -14.76 -20.52 -10.28
N SER A 82 -16.05 -20.45 -10.00
CA SER A 82 -16.64 -19.67 -8.93
C SER A 82 -17.58 -20.55 -8.07
N ILE A 83 -17.61 -20.32 -6.76
CA ILE A 83 -18.57 -20.95 -5.84
C ILE A 83 -19.41 -19.84 -5.20
N PRO A 84 -20.75 -19.83 -5.36
CA PRO A 84 -21.60 -18.94 -4.62
C PRO A 84 -21.57 -19.34 -3.14
N THR A 85 -21.22 -18.41 -2.26
CA THR A 85 -21.26 -18.65 -0.82
C THR A 85 -22.57 -18.09 -0.27
N PRO A 86 -23.50 -18.93 0.22
CA PRO A 86 -24.72 -18.40 0.81
C PRO A 86 -24.45 -17.91 2.24
N LYS A 87 -24.84 -16.68 2.56
CA LYS A 87 -24.80 -16.13 3.92
C LYS A 87 -26.19 -16.17 4.52
N ARG A 88 -26.31 -16.35 5.83
CA ARG A 88 -27.58 -16.12 6.52
C ARG A 88 -27.68 -14.65 6.94
N ASN A 89 -28.80 -14.00 6.62
CA ASN A 89 -29.11 -12.68 7.19
C ASN A 89 -29.42 -12.82 8.70
N ILE A 90 -29.65 -11.69 9.38
CA ILE A 90 -30.03 -11.66 10.81
C ILE A 90 -31.33 -12.42 11.13
N PHE A 91 -32.10 -12.80 10.12
CA PHE A 91 -33.34 -13.59 10.22
C PHE A 91 -33.14 -15.06 9.79
N GLY A 92 -31.90 -15.49 9.51
CA GLY A 92 -31.59 -16.86 9.11
C GLY A 92 -31.81 -17.18 7.63
N ASN A 93 -32.31 -16.25 6.81
CA ASN A 93 -32.54 -16.47 5.38
C ASN A 93 -31.22 -16.47 4.62
N LEU A 94 -31.05 -17.44 3.71
CA LEU A 94 -29.92 -17.47 2.79
C LEU A 94 -30.03 -16.29 1.82
N ILE A 95 -29.06 -15.39 1.90
CA ILE A 95 -28.81 -14.32 0.93
C ILE A 95 -27.57 -14.72 0.12
N ALA A 96 -27.56 -14.36 -1.17
CA ALA A 96 -26.37 -14.52 -2.00
C ALA A 96 -25.26 -13.64 -1.41
N GLN A 97 -24.15 -14.24 -0.99
CA GLN A 97 -22.92 -13.51 -0.68
C GLN A 97 -21.89 -13.80 -1.76
N ASP A 98 -20.98 -12.83 -1.92
CA ASP A 98 -19.75 -12.85 -2.69
C ASP A 98 -19.35 -14.22 -3.24
N THR A 99 -19.38 -14.32 -4.56
CA THR A 99 -18.88 -15.47 -5.28
C THR A 99 -17.38 -15.59 -5.00
N VAL A 100 -16.95 -16.74 -4.49
CA VAL A 100 -15.53 -17.03 -4.26
C VAL A 100 -14.94 -17.57 -5.53
N TYR A 101 -13.82 -17.01 -5.97
CA TYR A 101 -13.16 -17.40 -7.21
C TYR A 101 -11.89 -18.19 -6.98
N PHE A 102 -11.62 -19.09 -7.91
CA PHE A 102 -10.39 -19.86 -7.95
C PHE A 102 -9.48 -19.34 -9.05
N LEU A 103 -8.36 -18.75 -8.64
CA LEU A 103 -7.35 -18.20 -9.52
C LEU A 103 -6.17 -19.16 -9.64
N SER A 104 -5.93 -19.68 -10.85
CA SER A 104 -4.79 -20.58 -11.08
C SER A 104 -3.58 -19.82 -11.56
N LEU A 105 -2.47 -19.99 -10.85
CA LEU A 105 -1.18 -19.40 -11.22
C LEU A 105 -0.39 -20.32 -12.16
N PRO A 106 0.33 -19.79 -13.16
CA PRO A 106 1.21 -20.59 -14.03
C PRO A 106 2.27 -21.37 -13.24
N LYS A 107 2.80 -20.77 -12.17
CA LYS A 107 3.79 -21.39 -11.28
C LYS A 107 3.21 -22.50 -10.39
N TYR A 108 1.91 -22.45 -10.12
CA TYR A 108 1.20 -23.42 -9.28
C TYR A 108 -0.10 -23.87 -9.99
N PRO A 109 -0.03 -24.61 -11.11
CA PRO A 109 -1.21 -24.90 -11.94
C PRO A 109 -2.22 -25.83 -11.25
N LYS A 110 -1.74 -26.61 -10.26
CA LYS A 110 -2.55 -27.50 -9.41
C LYS A 110 -3.14 -26.80 -8.21
N ASP A 111 -2.54 -25.70 -7.74
CA ASP A 111 -3.03 -24.93 -6.62
C ASP A 111 -3.83 -23.75 -7.13
N SER A 112 -5.10 -23.67 -6.75
CA SER A 112 -5.93 -22.51 -7.09
C SER A 112 -6.01 -21.61 -5.87
N LEU A 113 -5.68 -20.33 -6.02
CA LEU A 113 -5.89 -19.35 -4.97
C LEU A 113 -7.38 -19.06 -4.84
N VAL A 114 -7.86 -18.99 -3.61
CA VAL A 114 -9.19 -18.52 -3.23
C VAL A 114 -9.16 -17.00 -3.25
N VAL A 115 -10.07 -16.37 -4.00
CA VAL A 115 -10.15 -14.92 -4.19
C VAL A 115 -11.57 -14.42 -3.90
N GLU A 116 -11.71 -13.52 -2.93
CA GLU A 116 -12.92 -12.72 -2.72
C GLU A 116 -12.92 -11.55 -3.72
N LEU A 117 -13.26 -11.80 -4.99
CA LEU A 117 -12.93 -10.92 -6.12
C LEU A 117 -13.39 -9.46 -5.94
N ALA A 118 -14.63 -9.22 -5.52
CA ALA A 118 -15.14 -7.87 -5.30
C ALA A 118 -14.31 -7.11 -4.25
N ARG A 119 -13.97 -7.78 -3.14
CA ARG A 119 -13.16 -7.21 -2.06
C ARG A 119 -11.69 -7.10 -2.44
N ALA A 120 -11.17 -8.02 -3.25
CA ALA A 120 -9.81 -7.99 -3.75
C ALA A 120 -9.59 -6.79 -4.67
N ILE A 121 -10.57 -6.50 -5.54
CA ILE A 121 -10.57 -5.29 -6.37
C ILE A 121 -10.70 -4.05 -5.49
N GLN A 122 -11.66 -4.03 -4.56
CA GLN A 122 -11.84 -2.90 -3.64
C GLN A 122 -10.57 -2.58 -2.84
N LYS A 123 -9.77 -3.60 -2.48
CA LYS A 123 -8.51 -3.45 -1.75
C LYS A 123 -7.26 -3.29 -2.63
N GLY A 124 -7.42 -3.26 -3.95
CA GLY A 124 -6.32 -3.18 -4.90
C GLY A 124 -5.49 -4.46 -5.00
N GLU A 125 -5.86 -5.56 -4.34
CA GLU A 125 -5.15 -6.85 -4.40
C GLU A 125 -5.34 -7.56 -5.76
N ILE A 126 -6.33 -7.13 -6.56
CA ILE A 126 -6.46 -7.46 -7.98
C ILE A 126 -6.44 -6.16 -8.79
N ILE A 127 -5.58 -6.13 -9.82
CA ILE A 127 -5.41 -4.99 -10.71
C ILE A 127 -6.36 -5.13 -11.90
N THR A 128 -7.24 -4.15 -12.09
CA THR A 128 -8.22 -4.07 -13.20
C THR A 128 -7.86 -3.01 -14.23
N ASP A 129 -7.05 -2.02 -13.84
CA ASP A 129 -6.67 -0.89 -14.69
C ASP A 129 -5.17 -0.92 -15.03
N PRO A 130 -4.74 -0.19 -16.08
CA PRO A 130 -3.32 -0.02 -16.39
C PRO A 130 -2.54 0.60 -15.23
N ILE A 131 -1.31 0.12 -15.04
CA ILE A 131 -0.38 0.56 -13.98
C ILE A 131 0.40 1.82 -14.41
N GLU A 132 0.30 2.21 -15.68
CA GLU A 132 1.20 3.20 -16.28
C GLU A 132 0.90 4.62 -15.78
N HIS A 133 1.78 5.09 -14.91
CA HIS A 133 1.92 6.49 -14.53
C HIS A 133 3.40 6.80 -14.34
N THR A 134 3.84 7.94 -14.86
CA THR A 134 5.18 8.46 -14.57
C THR A 134 5.08 9.38 -13.36
N PRO A 135 5.70 9.01 -12.21
CA PRO A 135 5.68 9.84 -11.00
C PRO A 135 6.19 11.26 -11.27
N LEU A 136 5.73 12.23 -10.48
CA LEU A 136 6.20 13.62 -10.56
C LEU A 136 7.72 13.73 -10.43
N HIS A 137 8.30 12.87 -9.58
CA HIS A 137 9.74 12.73 -9.37
C HIS A 137 10.16 11.26 -9.54
N PRO A 138 10.43 10.78 -10.77
CA PRO A 138 10.80 9.38 -11.01
C PRO A 138 12.16 9.01 -10.41
N GLU A 139 13.01 9.98 -10.12
CA GLU A 139 14.31 9.80 -9.46
C GLU A 139 14.21 9.61 -7.94
N ALA A 140 13.03 9.88 -7.36
CA ALA A 140 12.84 9.89 -5.92
C ALA A 140 12.98 8.49 -5.30
N VAL A 141 13.59 8.43 -4.12
CA VAL A 141 13.71 7.20 -3.34
C VAL A 141 12.89 7.27 -2.07
N GLU A 142 12.27 6.15 -1.71
CA GLU A 142 11.52 6.05 -0.47
C GLU A 142 12.45 6.24 0.73
N LEU A 143 12.12 7.17 1.61
CA LEU A 143 12.81 7.31 2.89
C LEU A 143 12.27 6.25 3.85
N LEU A 144 13.06 5.22 4.15
CA LEU A 144 12.66 4.11 4.99
C LEU A 144 13.03 4.35 6.46
N PRO A 145 12.44 3.61 7.42
CA PRO A 145 12.78 3.76 8.85
C PRO A 145 14.27 3.58 9.17
N ALA A 146 14.98 2.77 8.39
CA ALA A 146 16.43 2.60 8.52
C ALA A 146 17.22 3.88 8.18
N ASP A 147 16.65 4.77 7.37
CA ASP A 147 17.27 6.00 6.89
C ASP A 147 17.01 7.20 7.81
N TYR A 148 16.01 7.14 8.69
CA TYR A 148 15.57 8.27 9.52
C TYR A 148 16.68 8.80 10.45
N VAL A 149 17.36 7.91 11.18
CA VAL A 149 18.47 8.31 12.06
C VAL A 149 19.67 8.81 11.27
N PRO A 150 20.15 8.10 10.22
CA PRO A 150 21.18 8.62 9.33
C PRO A 150 20.88 10.01 8.76
N ALA A 151 19.64 10.21 8.28
CA ALA A 151 19.17 11.47 7.73
C ALA A 151 19.25 12.62 8.74
N LEU A 152 18.76 12.40 9.97
CA LEU A 152 18.79 13.40 11.04
C LEU A 152 20.22 13.77 11.45
N ILE A 153 21.12 12.79 11.57
CA ILE A 153 22.52 13.06 11.89
C ILE A 153 23.19 13.82 10.75
N LYS A 154 22.99 13.39 9.50
CA LYS A 154 23.58 14.01 8.32
C LYS A 154 23.11 15.46 8.14
N ALA A 155 21.84 15.73 8.41
CA ALA A 155 21.26 17.07 8.36
C ALA A 155 21.59 17.92 9.60
N GLY A 156 22.24 17.37 10.64
CA GLY A 156 22.63 18.12 11.84
C GLY A 156 21.53 18.29 12.90
N TYR A 157 20.43 17.54 12.79
CA TYR A 157 19.36 17.52 13.80
C TYR A 157 19.64 16.57 14.97
N MET A 158 20.60 15.66 14.83
CA MET A 158 20.91 14.64 15.84
C MET A 158 22.42 14.37 15.86
N THR A 159 22.93 13.86 16.97
CA THR A 159 24.31 13.38 17.11
C THR A 159 24.35 11.85 17.27
N TYR A 160 25.54 11.25 17.29
CA TYR A 160 25.74 9.81 17.54
C TYR A 160 25.52 9.42 19.01
N SER A 161 24.35 9.75 19.56
CA SER A 161 23.96 9.44 20.93
C SER A 161 23.56 7.96 21.09
N ASP A 162 23.47 7.51 22.34
CA ASP A 162 22.99 6.14 22.63
C ASP A 162 21.54 5.92 22.16
N VAL A 163 20.72 6.97 22.21
CA VAL A 163 19.35 6.94 21.66
C VAL A 163 19.37 6.74 20.15
N ALA A 164 20.26 7.44 19.42
CA ALA A 164 20.41 7.28 17.97
C ALA A 164 20.78 5.84 17.61
N LEU A 165 21.75 5.26 18.33
CA LEU A 165 22.19 3.88 18.12
C LEU A 165 21.07 2.87 18.38
N LYS A 166 20.30 3.07 19.45
CA LYS A 166 19.19 2.17 19.80
C LYS A 166 18.04 2.26 18.79
N ALA A 167 17.68 3.46 18.37
CA ALA A 167 16.65 3.69 17.36
C ALA A 167 17.05 3.08 16.01
N TYR A 168 18.31 3.27 15.60
CA TYR A 168 18.86 2.70 14.38
C TYR A 168 18.92 1.17 14.42
N ALA A 169 19.36 0.58 15.53
CA ALA A 169 19.34 -0.88 15.68
C ALA A 169 17.92 -1.46 15.57
N GLN A 170 16.93 -0.79 16.19
CA GLN A 170 15.53 -1.21 16.10
C GLN A 170 14.96 -1.07 14.68
N SER A 171 15.41 -0.09 13.89
CA SER A 171 14.93 0.09 12.51
C SER A 171 15.52 -0.89 11.51
N LEU A 172 16.64 -1.54 11.82
CA LEU A 172 17.22 -2.60 10.98
C LEU A 172 16.44 -3.93 11.03
N GLY A 173 15.52 -4.12 11.99
CA GLY A 173 14.68 -5.31 12.07
C GLY A 173 15.37 -6.60 12.52
N ASP A 174 16.66 -6.55 12.83
CA ASP A 174 17.40 -7.69 13.38
C ASP A 174 17.01 -7.89 14.85
N SER A 175 16.08 -8.83 15.11
CA SER A 175 15.62 -9.18 16.47
C SER A 175 16.75 -9.61 17.41
N GLU A 176 17.89 -10.08 16.89
CA GLU A 176 19.10 -10.42 17.66
C GLU A 176 19.98 -9.21 18.02
N SER A 177 19.74 -8.05 17.40
CA SER A 177 20.43 -6.80 17.70
C SER A 177 19.54 -5.78 18.42
N SER A 178 18.31 -6.19 18.73
CA SER A 178 17.35 -5.38 19.48
C SER A 178 17.96 -5.00 20.85
N PRO A 179 18.28 -3.73 21.10
CA PRO A 179 18.86 -3.26 22.36
C PRO A 179 17.98 -3.52 23.59
N THR A 180 16.74 -3.96 23.35
CA THR A 180 15.65 -4.09 24.30
C THR A 180 15.59 -5.45 25.00
N SER A 181 16.25 -6.51 24.53
CA SER A 181 16.19 -7.84 25.19
C SER A 181 17.39 -8.13 26.11
N ASN A 182 18.61 -7.70 25.75
CA ASN A 182 19.82 -7.99 26.52
C ASN A 182 20.83 -6.82 26.54
N PRO A 183 20.96 -6.09 27.66
CA PRO A 183 21.92 -4.99 27.81
C PRO A 183 23.38 -5.37 27.56
N PHE A 184 23.77 -6.62 27.86
CA PHE A 184 25.14 -7.10 27.64
C PHE A 184 25.44 -7.32 26.16
N GLU A 185 24.48 -7.82 25.38
CA GLU A 185 24.62 -7.97 23.93
C GLU A 185 24.68 -6.62 23.24
N TYR A 186 23.82 -5.68 23.64
CA TYR A 186 23.90 -4.30 23.15
C TYR A 186 25.29 -3.70 23.38
N GLN A 187 25.84 -3.84 24.59
CA GLN A 187 27.16 -3.30 24.90
C GLN A 187 28.27 -3.94 24.06
N ARG A 188 28.17 -5.24 23.74
CA ARG A 188 29.12 -5.94 22.85
C ARG A 188 29.00 -5.48 21.39
N GLN A 189 27.78 -5.21 20.91
CA GLN A 189 27.52 -4.82 19.53
C GLN A 189 27.66 -3.32 19.29
N ARG A 190 27.65 -2.49 20.34
CA ARG A 190 27.62 -1.02 20.27
C ARG A 190 28.67 -0.42 19.34
N ALA A 191 29.92 -0.91 19.38
CA ALA A 191 30.98 -0.40 18.51
C ALA A 191 30.72 -0.70 17.03
N ASN A 192 30.24 -1.92 16.72
CA ASN A 192 29.87 -2.31 15.36
C ASN A 192 28.65 -1.50 14.86
N LEU A 193 27.62 -1.35 15.69
CA LEU A 193 26.44 -0.52 15.39
C LEU A 193 26.83 0.94 15.10
N LEU A 194 27.77 1.50 15.86
CA LEU A 194 28.26 2.86 15.63
C LEU A 194 28.96 3.00 14.29
N GLU A 195 29.82 2.05 13.91
CA GLU A 195 30.47 2.08 12.60
C GLU A 195 29.47 1.92 11.44
N LYS A 196 28.50 1.00 11.56
CA LYS A 196 27.40 0.88 10.58
C LYS A 196 26.61 2.17 10.45
N LEU A 197 26.28 2.82 11.56
CA LEU A 197 25.56 4.08 11.56
C LEU A 197 26.37 5.20 10.89
N LYS A 198 27.67 5.32 11.19
CA LYS A 198 28.55 6.29 10.52
C LYS A 198 28.60 6.06 9.01
N GLU A 199 28.71 4.81 8.58
CA GLU A 199 28.72 4.45 7.15
C GLU A 199 27.38 4.82 6.48
N ALA A 200 26.25 4.56 7.15
CA ALA A 200 24.94 4.95 6.66
C ALA A 200 24.79 6.49 6.56
N VAL A 201 25.27 7.23 7.56
CA VAL A 201 25.29 8.71 7.54
C VAL A 201 26.18 9.24 6.41
N GLU A 202 27.33 8.62 6.17
CA GLU A 202 28.23 9.01 5.08
C GLU A 202 27.54 8.86 3.73
N LYS A 203 26.90 7.71 3.50
CA LYS A 203 26.16 7.36 2.27
C LYS A 203 24.88 8.16 2.07
N PHE A 204 24.27 8.69 3.13
CA PHE A 204 23.04 9.46 3.02
C PHE A 204 23.27 10.77 2.26
N ASP A 205 22.53 10.97 1.17
CA ASP A 205 22.65 12.14 0.30
C ASP A 205 21.51 13.13 0.57
N LEU A 206 21.83 14.29 1.14
CA LEU A 206 20.85 15.35 1.42
C LEU A 206 20.31 16.03 0.15
N ASN A 207 21.05 15.98 -0.96
CA ASN A 207 20.63 16.62 -2.21
C ASN A 207 19.66 15.76 -3.02
N ARG A 208 19.53 14.48 -2.67
CA ARG A 208 18.63 13.55 -3.32
C ARG A 208 17.17 13.90 -3.02
N THR A 209 16.31 13.72 -4.02
CA THR A 209 14.86 13.76 -3.83
C THR A 209 14.42 12.47 -3.13
N TYR A 210 13.73 12.61 -2.00
CA TYR A 210 13.09 11.49 -1.32
C TYR A 210 11.58 11.57 -1.45
N TYR A 211 10.91 10.44 -1.22
CA TYR A 211 9.49 10.44 -0.94
C TYR A 211 9.18 9.68 0.34
N ALA A 212 8.09 10.06 0.99
CA ALA A 212 7.47 9.26 2.04
C ALA A 212 6.01 9.01 1.69
N ARG A 213 5.50 7.84 2.10
CA ARG A 213 4.08 7.53 1.96
C ARG A 213 3.29 8.27 3.02
N HIS A 214 2.16 8.84 2.63
CA HIS A 214 1.29 9.58 3.51
C HIS A 214 -0.16 9.20 3.25
N GLN A 215 -0.94 9.06 4.30
CA GLN A 215 -2.40 8.95 4.20
C GLN A 215 -3.00 10.29 4.57
N PHE A 216 -3.98 10.74 3.79
CA PHE A 216 -4.68 11.98 4.06
C PHE A 216 -6.15 11.86 3.67
N THR A 217 -6.96 12.72 4.27
CA THR A 217 -8.38 12.87 3.92
C THR A 217 -8.56 14.21 3.23
N THR A 218 -9.22 14.18 2.07
CA THR A 218 -9.59 15.36 1.28
C THR A 218 -11.09 15.56 1.32
N GLU A 219 -11.55 16.79 1.05
CA GLU A 219 -12.95 17.07 0.72
C GLU A 219 -13.35 16.47 -0.64
N GLY A 220 -14.64 16.59 -0.97
CA GLY A 220 -15.23 16.16 -2.24
C GLY A 220 -14.59 16.80 -3.47
N TYR A 221 -14.79 16.17 -4.62
CA TYR A 221 -14.22 16.60 -5.89
C TYR A 221 -14.71 18.01 -6.29
N ASP A 222 -13.77 18.92 -6.56
CA ASP A 222 -14.04 20.27 -7.05
C ASP A 222 -14.12 20.26 -8.59
N PHE A 223 -15.35 20.31 -9.10
CA PHE A 223 -15.64 20.35 -10.54
C PHE A 223 -15.16 21.65 -11.23
N THR A 224 -14.91 22.72 -10.48
CA THR A 224 -14.42 24.00 -11.03
C THR A 224 -12.92 23.95 -11.22
N ARG A 225 -12.20 23.33 -10.27
CA ARG A 225 -10.73 23.25 -10.28
C ARG A 225 -10.17 21.92 -10.81
N PHE A 226 -11.05 20.96 -11.12
CA PHE A 226 -10.72 19.63 -11.65
C PHE A 226 -9.78 18.84 -10.75
N GLY A 227 -10.23 18.54 -9.54
CA GLY A 227 -9.46 17.73 -8.61
C GLY A 227 -9.91 17.82 -7.16
N TYR A 228 -8.99 17.51 -6.26
CA TYR A 228 -9.24 17.44 -4.82
C TYR A 228 -8.44 18.51 -4.07
N PRO A 229 -9.04 19.26 -3.13
CA PRO A 229 -8.31 20.18 -2.29
C PRO A 229 -7.34 19.43 -1.36
N TYR A 230 -6.14 19.99 -1.18
CA TYR A 230 -5.16 19.45 -0.25
C TYR A 230 -4.94 20.45 0.88
N GLY A 231 -5.29 20.06 2.10
CA GLY A 231 -5.25 20.97 3.24
C GLY A 231 -5.45 20.26 4.58
N GLU A 232 -5.30 21.03 5.66
CA GLU A 232 -5.25 20.52 7.04
C GLU A 232 -6.62 20.14 7.63
N LEU A 233 -7.69 20.22 6.83
CA LEU A 233 -9.07 20.18 7.33
C LEU A 233 -9.40 18.91 8.13
N TYR A 234 -8.70 17.81 7.84
CA TYR A 234 -8.89 16.50 8.47
C TYR A 234 -7.60 15.86 8.99
N GLY A 235 -6.49 16.60 9.10
CA GLY A 235 -5.22 16.06 9.61
C GLY A 235 -3.98 16.75 9.07
N SER A 236 -2.80 16.20 9.39
CA SER A 236 -1.52 16.72 8.91
C SER A 236 -1.40 16.58 7.39
N THR A 237 -0.97 17.64 6.72
CA THR A 237 -0.64 17.65 5.29
C THR A 237 0.73 17.05 4.98
N LEU A 238 1.54 16.77 6.01
CA LEU A 238 2.84 16.13 5.84
C LEU A 238 2.91 14.80 6.60
N PRO A 239 3.67 13.83 6.09
CA PRO A 239 3.85 12.56 6.76
C PRO A 239 4.62 12.73 8.07
N TYR A 240 4.14 12.06 9.10
CA TYR A 240 4.86 11.87 10.35
C TYR A 240 5.69 10.59 10.26
N LEU A 241 7.01 10.71 10.38
CA LEU A 241 7.93 9.59 10.21
C LEU A 241 8.48 9.17 11.57
N SER A 242 8.51 7.88 11.87
CA SER A 242 9.00 7.39 13.16
C SER A 242 9.66 6.02 13.04
N THR A 243 10.80 5.83 13.71
CA THR A 243 11.42 4.51 13.81
C THR A 243 10.53 3.53 14.59
N PRO A 244 10.58 2.22 14.30
CA PRO A 244 9.89 1.22 15.11
C PRO A 244 10.52 1.07 16.50
N GLY A 245 9.83 0.35 17.39
CA GLY A 245 10.35 -0.03 18.71
C GLY A 245 10.03 0.97 19.83
N ASN A 246 10.72 0.82 20.97
CA ASN A 246 10.49 1.63 22.17
C ASN A 246 11.38 2.88 22.21
N ASN A 247 12.52 2.88 21.51
CA ASN A 247 13.44 4.03 21.44
C ASN A 247 13.12 4.83 20.18
N LYS A 248 11.86 5.26 20.03
CA LYS A 248 11.40 5.89 18.79
C LYS A 248 12.07 7.24 18.60
N VAL A 249 12.63 7.43 17.42
CA VAL A 249 13.04 8.74 16.90
C VAL A 249 12.03 9.13 15.84
N SER A 250 11.47 10.32 15.96
CA SER A 250 10.42 10.80 15.06
C SER A 250 10.80 12.08 14.35
N LEU A 251 10.47 12.19 13.07
CA LEU A 251 10.66 13.38 12.26
C LEU A 251 9.32 14.04 12.06
N TYR A 252 9.21 15.27 12.57
CA TYR A 252 8.10 16.16 12.29
C TYR A 252 8.51 17.09 11.16
N LEU A 253 8.07 16.78 9.94
CA LEU A 253 8.48 17.53 8.75
C LEU A 253 7.82 18.90 8.73
N THR A 254 8.61 19.95 8.44
CA THR A 254 8.12 21.32 8.32
C THR A 254 8.65 22.00 7.07
N THR A 255 7.81 22.84 6.48
CA THR A 255 8.07 23.46 5.18
C THR A 255 7.41 24.82 5.10
N GLN A 256 7.91 25.69 4.22
CA GLN A 256 7.25 26.96 3.90
C GLN A 256 6.35 26.84 2.67
N GLN A 257 6.67 25.91 1.76
CA GLN A 257 5.90 25.64 0.56
C GLN A 257 4.57 24.98 0.90
N ARG A 258 3.58 25.12 0.02
CA ARG A 258 2.27 24.48 0.21
C ARG A 258 1.84 23.76 -1.05
N ILE A 259 1.19 22.62 -0.84
CA ILE A 259 0.36 21.98 -1.85
C ILE A 259 -1.06 22.32 -1.46
N THR A 260 -1.84 22.92 -2.35
CA THR A 260 -3.22 23.32 -2.04
C THR A 260 -4.24 22.46 -2.77
N PHE A 261 -3.81 21.72 -3.79
CA PHE A 261 -4.70 21.05 -4.71
C PHE A 261 -4.01 19.90 -5.45
N ILE A 262 -4.77 18.85 -5.73
CA ILE A 262 -4.35 17.67 -6.49
C ILE A 262 -5.20 17.63 -7.75
N SER A 263 -4.59 17.85 -8.91
CA SER A 263 -5.33 17.83 -10.18
C SER A 263 -5.66 16.39 -10.58
N VAL A 264 -6.95 16.10 -10.77
CA VAL A 264 -7.48 14.78 -11.11
C VAL A 264 -8.53 14.96 -12.21
N PRO A 265 -8.45 14.26 -13.36
CA PRO A 265 -9.52 14.27 -14.35
C PRO A 265 -10.84 13.73 -13.78
N ALA A 266 -11.98 14.32 -14.15
CA ALA A 266 -13.29 13.94 -13.61
C ALA A 266 -13.64 12.45 -13.81
N GLU A 267 -13.29 11.90 -14.98
CA GLU A 267 -13.46 10.46 -15.26
C GLU A 267 -12.67 9.59 -14.27
N ARG A 268 -11.44 10.01 -13.92
CA ARG A 268 -10.58 9.29 -12.97
C ARG A 268 -11.14 9.37 -11.55
N ALA A 269 -11.62 10.54 -11.15
CA ALA A 269 -12.30 10.74 -9.86
C ALA A 269 -13.56 9.89 -9.74
N GLU A 270 -14.40 9.83 -10.78
CA GLU A 270 -15.62 9.01 -10.79
C GLU A 270 -15.31 7.51 -10.65
N ILE A 271 -14.30 7.02 -11.36
CA ILE A 271 -13.85 5.61 -11.26
C ILE A 271 -13.38 5.30 -9.83
N TYR A 272 -12.55 6.17 -9.26
CA TYR A 272 -12.09 6.05 -7.89
C TYR A 272 -13.25 6.00 -6.89
N GLU A 273 -14.15 6.98 -6.95
CA GLU A 273 -15.23 7.09 -5.98
C GLU A 273 -16.23 5.93 -6.05
N LYS A 274 -16.45 5.37 -7.24
CA LYS A 274 -17.19 4.12 -7.41
C LYS A 274 -16.47 2.94 -6.75
N ARG A 275 -15.14 2.85 -6.93
CA ARG A 275 -14.32 1.74 -6.43
C ARG A 275 -14.14 1.77 -4.91
N SER A 276 -13.94 2.95 -4.33
CA SER A 276 -13.86 3.15 -2.89
C SER A 276 -15.24 3.02 -2.21
N GLY A 277 -16.33 3.13 -2.98
CA GLY A 277 -17.70 3.18 -2.45
C GLY A 277 -18.03 4.52 -1.80
N THR A 278 -17.35 5.60 -2.23
CA THR A 278 -17.51 6.95 -1.70
C THR A 278 -18.20 7.91 -2.68
N LEU A 279 -18.82 7.41 -3.74
CA LEU A 279 -19.50 8.24 -4.73
C LEU A 279 -20.58 9.12 -4.07
N GLY A 280 -20.44 10.43 -4.25
CA GLY A 280 -21.34 11.42 -3.65
C GLY A 280 -21.03 11.75 -2.18
N ASN A 281 -19.93 11.25 -1.62
CA ASN A 281 -19.44 11.69 -0.32
C ASN A 281 -18.75 13.06 -0.44
N ASN A 282 -18.74 13.80 0.66
CA ASN A 282 -18.05 15.09 0.76
C ASN A 282 -16.60 14.95 1.26
N ALA A 283 -16.13 13.74 1.51
CA ALA A 283 -14.79 13.47 1.99
C ALA A 283 -14.29 12.09 1.53
N HIS A 284 -13.00 12.01 1.27
CA HIS A 284 -12.34 10.85 0.68
C HIS A 284 -10.97 10.61 1.32
N THR A 285 -10.64 9.35 1.59
CA THR A 285 -9.30 8.96 2.05
C THR A 285 -8.44 8.55 0.86
N LEU A 286 -7.27 9.16 0.77
CA LEU A 286 -6.29 8.96 -0.29
C LEU A 286 -4.91 8.71 0.31
N TYR A 287 -4.02 8.17 -0.53
CA TYR A 287 -2.63 7.94 -0.18
C TYR A 287 -1.73 8.73 -1.10
N ALA A 288 -0.60 9.21 -0.63
CA ALA A 288 0.32 10.01 -1.41
C ALA A 288 1.75 9.52 -1.28
N ARG A 289 2.52 9.65 -2.37
CA ARG A 289 3.97 9.84 -2.29
C ARG A 289 4.22 11.33 -2.16
N VAL A 290 4.67 11.78 -0.99
CA VAL A 290 5.04 13.18 -0.76
C VAL A 290 6.52 13.34 -1.04
N TYR A 291 6.88 14.17 -2.01
CA TYR A 291 8.24 14.38 -2.49
C TYR A 291 8.90 15.57 -1.81
N PHE A 292 10.12 15.37 -1.30
CA PHE A 292 10.84 16.42 -0.60
C PHE A 292 12.36 16.21 -0.63
N ARG A 293 13.10 17.27 -0.32
CA ARG A 293 14.52 17.21 0.07
C ARG A 293 14.68 17.65 1.51
N LEU A 294 15.51 16.95 2.25
CA LEU A 294 15.84 17.32 3.63
C LEU A 294 16.77 18.53 3.62
N LEU A 295 16.47 19.52 4.46
CA LEU A 295 17.32 20.70 4.63
C LEU A 295 18.20 20.52 5.86
N PRO A 296 19.43 21.05 5.85
CA PRO A 296 20.26 21.09 7.05
C PRO A 296 19.59 21.88 8.18
N ALA A 297 19.85 21.48 9.41
CA ALA A 297 19.44 22.21 10.60
C ALA A 297 20.13 23.59 10.65
N GLU A 298 19.34 24.64 10.90
CA GLU A 298 19.88 25.99 11.12
C GLU A 298 20.64 26.07 12.45
N SER A 299 20.18 25.31 13.46
CA SER A 299 20.84 25.15 14.74
C SER A 299 20.42 23.83 15.39
N TYR A 300 21.35 23.16 16.06
CA TYR A 300 21.05 21.97 16.86
C TYR A 300 20.64 22.40 18.28
N THR A 301 19.44 21.98 18.70
CA THR A 301 19.04 21.97 20.10
C THR A 301 18.77 20.52 20.52
N GLU A 302 19.42 20.09 21.59
CA GLU A 302 19.17 18.76 22.14
C GLU A 302 17.71 18.71 22.63
N ASN A 303 16.98 17.71 22.14
CA ASN A 303 15.56 17.54 22.42
C ASN A 303 15.31 16.17 23.03
N ASP A 304 14.98 16.15 24.32
CA ASP A 304 14.69 14.94 25.09
C ASP A 304 13.39 14.24 24.65
N SER A 305 12.54 14.90 23.85
CA SER A 305 11.31 14.27 23.34
C SER A 305 11.55 13.24 22.24
N HIS A 306 12.77 13.20 21.67
CA HIS A 306 13.12 12.38 20.48
C HIS A 306 12.24 12.67 19.24
N VAL A 307 11.57 13.83 19.23
CA VAL A 307 10.82 14.35 18.09
C VAL A 307 11.59 15.52 17.48
N TYR A 308 12.04 15.36 16.25
CA TYR A 308 12.91 16.31 15.56
C TYR A 308 12.10 17.08 14.51
N ARG A 309 11.93 18.38 14.75
CA ARG A 309 11.33 19.29 13.77
C ARG A 309 12.31 19.48 12.61
N THR A 310 12.00 18.86 11.48
CA THR A 310 12.92 18.70 10.36
C THR A 310 12.46 19.56 9.19
N ASN A 311 13.27 20.53 8.78
CA ASN A 311 12.94 21.39 7.66
C ASN A 311 13.11 20.62 6.33
N ILE A 312 12.15 20.80 5.44
CA ILE A 312 12.17 20.19 4.11
C ILE A 312 11.87 21.24 3.03
N ASN A 313 12.48 21.03 1.87
CA ASN A 313 12.02 21.60 0.63
C ASN A 313 10.96 20.66 0.03
N LEU A 314 9.68 21.01 0.20
CA LEU A 314 8.57 20.25 -0.35
C LEU A 314 8.50 20.50 -1.87
N LEU A 315 8.40 19.42 -2.65
CA LEU A 315 8.42 19.50 -4.12
C LEU A 315 7.04 19.23 -4.73
N GLY A 316 6.24 18.38 -4.09
CA GLY A 316 4.91 18.01 -4.56
C GLY A 316 4.47 16.66 -4.01
N LEU A 317 3.39 16.13 -4.57
CA LEU A 317 2.92 14.79 -4.27
C LEU A 317 2.23 14.14 -5.48
N ASP A 318 2.24 12.81 -5.49
CA ASP A 318 1.37 11.99 -6.34
C ASP A 318 0.37 11.26 -5.45
N ALA A 319 -0.92 11.37 -5.77
CA ALA A 319 -2.01 10.74 -5.06
C ALA A 319 -2.38 9.38 -5.69
N TYR A 320 -2.76 8.44 -4.83
CA TYR A 320 -3.06 7.05 -5.14
C TYR A 320 -4.29 6.60 -4.35
N GLU A 321 -4.99 5.61 -4.91
CA GLU A 321 -6.14 4.99 -4.27
C GLU A 321 -5.76 4.06 -3.11
N TYR A 322 -4.51 3.55 -3.09
CA TYR A 322 -4.08 2.50 -2.18
C TYR A 322 -2.77 2.82 -1.43
N PRO A 323 -2.60 2.29 -0.20
CA PRO A 323 -1.47 2.60 0.68
C PRO A 323 -0.08 2.31 0.10
N HIS A 324 0.03 1.27 -0.74
CA HIS A 324 1.31 0.91 -1.34
C HIS A 324 1.81 1.93 -2.38
N CYS A 325 0.95 2.86 -2.82
CA CYS A 325 1.26 3.94 -3.75
C CYS A 325 2.03 3.46 -4.99
N ALA A 326 1.64 2.34 -5.61
CA ALA A 326 2.42 1.70 -6.68
C ALA A 326 1.66 1.60 -8.00
N TYR A 327 0.34 1.63 -7.94
CA TYR A 327 -0.58 1.61 -9.07
C TYR A 327 -1.89 2.28 -8.61
N TYR A 328 -2.80 2.56 -9.55
CA TYR A 328 -3.96 3.44 -9.33
C TYR A 328 -3.57 4.86 -8.89
N HIS A 329 -2.70 5.49 -9.65
CA HIS A 329 -2.47 6.93 -9.56
C HIS A 329 -3.75 7.69 -9.91
N LEU A 330 -4.04 8.74 -9.14
CA LEU A 330 -5.20 9.60 -9.34
C LEU A 330 -4.82 10.94 -9.97
N GLY A 331 -3.79 11.57 -9.43
CA GLY A 331 -3.42 12.93 -9.77
C GLY A 331 -2.21 13.41 -9.00
N SER A 332 -1.76 14.61 -9.32
CA SER A 332 -0.53 15.17 -8.74
C SER A 332 -0.77 16.61 -8.29
N GLY A 333 -0.10 17.00 -7.22
CA GLY A 333 -0.06 18.37 -6.71
C GLY A 333 1.38 18.85 -6.66
N LYS A 334 1.66 20.02 -7.22
CA LYS A 334 2.98 20.66 -7.11
C LYS A 334 3.00 21.58 -5.88
N ALA A 335 4.16 21.67 -5.25
CA ALA A 335 4.36 22.63 -4.18
C ALA A 335 4.63 24.02 -4.77
N GLU A 336 4.04 25.05 -4.14
CA GLU A 336 4.20 26.47 -4.46
C GLU A 336 4.86 27.24 -3.33
#